data_AF-A0A8C6FG46-F1
#
_entry.id   AF-A0A8C6FG46-F1
#
_cell.length_a   1.000
_cell.length_b   1.000
_cell.length_c   1.000
_cell.angle_alpha   90.00
_cell.angle_beta   90.00
_cell.angle_gamma   90.00
#
_symmetry.space_group_name_H-M   'P 1'
#
loop_
_entity.id
_entity.type
_entity.pdbx_description
1 polymer ?
#
loop_
_entity_poly.entity_id
_entity_poly.type
_entity_poly.pdbx_seq_one_letter_code
_entity_poly.pdbx_strand_id
1 'polypeptide(L)'
;MLQGVNMRLEDLFTVLTQTESHRQSLLQEAAANWHSWVIKVQKMKAIYHILNMCNIDVTQQCVIAEIWFPVADTVRIRRALEQGVELSGSSMVPILTAVQSKTAPPTFNRTNKFTAGFQNIVDAYGIGSYREMNPAPYTIITFPFLFAVMFGDCGHGTVMFLAALWMVLNEKHLLAQKSTNEIWNTFFHGRYLILLMGIFSIYTGLIYNDCFSKSLNIFGSSWSVQPMFRNGTWSMQVLKTNPLLQLDPAVPGVYSGNPYPFGIDPIWNLASNKLTFLNSYKMKMSVILGIVQMVFGVILSLFNYRFFRNTLNIILQFIPEMIFILSLFGYLVFMIIFKWCSFNVSVSRRAPSILIHFINMFLFNYKDSSNVPLYQHQQEVQSFFVIIALISVPWMLLIKPFILRANHRKSQLQASRIPEDTSGDTEGDSSGHSVSAGAHGTQDEHEQEGG
;
A
#
# COMPACT_ATOMS: atom_id res chain seq x y z
N MET A 1 12.17 56.32 62.67
CA MET A 1 12.68 55.50 61.53
C MET A 1 11.62 54.58 60.95
N LEU A 2 10.88 53.79 61.76
CA LEU A 2 9.88 52.82 61.27
C LEU A 2 8.75 53.44 60.41
N GLN A 3 8.19 54.57 60.82
CA GLN A 3 7.15 55.27 60.03
C GLN A 3 7.64 55.72 58.65
N GLY A 4 8.91 56.15 58.52
CA GLY A 4 9.48 56.55 57.23
C GLY A 4 9.73 55.36 56.29
N VAL A 5 9.96 54.17 56.83
CA VAL A 5 10.08 52.93 56.04
C VAL A 5 8.70 52.47 55.57
N ASN A 6 7.66 52.55 56.42
CA ASN A 6 6.30 52.20 56.03
C ASN A 6 5.74 53.13 54.93
N MET A 7 6.00 54.44 55.01
CA MET A 7 5.63 55.39 53.93
C MET A 7 6.30 55.01 52.60
N ARG A 8 7.61 54.69 52.62
CA ARG A 8 8.32 54.22 51.42
C ARG A 8 7.79 52.88 50.90
N LEU A 9 7.35 52.00 51.79
CA LEU A 9 6.75 50.72 51.44
C LEU A 9 5.41 50.95 50.72
N GLU A 10 4.58 51.87 51.21
CA GLU A 10 3.30 52.24 50.62
C GLU A 10 3.48 52.91 49.24
N ASP A 11 4.47 53.81 49.11
CA ASP A 11 4.87 54.37 47.82
C ASP A 11 5.33 53.28 46.83
N LEU A 12 6.11 52.29 47.31
CA LEU A 12 6.52 51.16 46.46
C LEU A 12 5.32 50.30 46.04
N PHE A 13 4.35 50.05 46.93
CA PHE A 13 3.15 49.30 46.59
C PHE A 13 2.27 50.04 45.57
N THR A 14 2.14 51.35 45.68
CA THR A 14 1.38 52.14 44.69
C THR A 14 2.05 52.11 43.33
N VAL A 15 3.38 52.27 43.25
CA VAL A 15 4.14 52.14 42.00
C VAL A 15 4.04 50.73 41.42
N LEU A 16 4.14 49.70 42.26
CA LEU A 16 3.99 48.30 41.83
C LEU A 16 2.61 48.06 41.21
N THR A 17 1.55 48.52 41.87
CA THR A 17 0.17 48.33 41.40
C THR A 17 -0.09 49.07 40.09
N GLN A 18 0.43 50.30 39.96
CA GLN A 18 0.30 51.08 38.72
C GLN A 18 1.07 50.44 37.56
N THR A 19 2.29 49.94 37.81
CA THR A 19 3.09 49.27 36.78
C THR A 19 2.48 47.93 36.36
N GLU A 20 1.92 47.16 37.29
CA GLU A 20 1.19 45.92 36.98
C GLU A 20 -0.09 46.20 36.17
N SER A 21 -0.88 47.19 36.56
CA SER A 21 -2.09 47.59 35.83
C SER A 21 -1.77 48.04 34.40
N HIS A 22 -0.73 48.88 34.25
CA HIS A 22 -0.27 49.33 32.94
C HIS A 22 0.23 48.16 32.08
N ARG A 23 1.04 47.26 32.66
CA ARG A 23 1.49 46.04 32.00
C ARG A 23 0.32 45.16 31.57
N GLN A 24 -0.69 44.99 32.42
CA GLN A 24 -1.85 44.15 32.12
C GLN A 24 -2.70 44.74 30.99
N SER A 25 -2.90 46.06 30.97
CA SER A 25 -3.57 46.75 29.87
C SER A 25 -2.82 46.59 28.55
N LEU A 26 -1.50 46.81 28.53
CA LEU A 26 -0.66 46.59 27.35
C LEU A 26 -0.68 45.12 26.88
N LEU A 27 -0.66 44.17 27.83
CA LEU A 27 -0.72 42.75 27.49
C LEU A 27 -2.09 42.35 26.93
N GLN A 28 -3.18 42.96 27.39
CA GLN A 28 -4.51 42.72 26.82
C GLN A 28 -4.62 43.24 25.39
N GLU A 29 -4.11 44.45 25.13
CA GLU A 29 -4.05 45.03 23.77
C GLU A 29 -3.15 44.20 22.84
N ALA A 30 -1.98 43.77 23.33
CA ALA A 30 -1.07 42.92 22.60
C ALA A 30 -1.67 41.54 22.33
N ALA A 31 -2.34 40.92 23.31
CA ALA A 31 -2.98 39.61 23.18
C ALA A 31 -4.11 39.62 22.14
N ALA A 32 -4.88 40.71 22.05
CA ALA A 32 -5.93 40.87 21.05
C ALA A 32 -5.38 40.86 19.61
N ASN A 33 -4.21 41.48 19.39
CA ASN A 33 -3.63 41.66 18.05
C ASN A 33 -2.55 40.63 17.68
N TRP A 34 -1.96 39.94 18.67
CA TRP A 34 -0.83 39.02 18.53
C TRP A 34 -1.05 38.00 17.41
N HIS A 35 -2.22 37.34 17.36
CA HIS A 35 -2.50 36.31 16.37
C HIS A 35 -2.47 36.86 14.94
N SER A 36 -3.00 38.07 14.72
CA SER A 36 -2.98 38.74 13.42
C SER A 36 -1.56 39.12 13.00
N TRP A 37 -0.76 39.65 13.92
CA TRP A 37 0.64 40.01 13.66
C TRP A 37 1.48 38.79 13.30
N VAL A 38 1.35 37.68 14.04
CA VAL A 38 2.07 36.43 13.73
C VAL A 38 1.72 35.92 12.34
N ILE A 39 0.43 35.88 11.99
CA ILE A 39 0.00 35.42 10.67
C ILE A 39 0.58 36.32 9.56
N LYS A 40 0.59 37.65 9.76
CA LYS A 40 1.16 38.60 8.79
C LYS A 40 2.66 38.37 8.61
N VAL A 41 3.42 38.26 9.71
CA VAL A 41 4.87 38.04 9.67
C VAL A 41 5.21 36.69 9.03
N GLN A 42 4.48 35.61 9.37
CA GLN A 42 4.69 34.29 8.77
C GLN A 42 4.41 34.30 7.26
N LYS A 43 3.33 34.97 6.82
CA LYS A 43 3.02 35.13 5.39
C LYS A 43 4.10 35.94 4.67
N MET A 44 4.52 37.08 5.22
CA MET A 44 5.59 37.89 4.63
C MET A 44 6.90 37.11 4.54
N LYS A 45 7.29 36.40 5.60
CA LYS A 45 8.48 35.54 5.60
C LYS A 45 8.42 34.48 4.49
N ALA A 46 7.28 33.83 4.30
CA ALA A 46 7.10 32.84 3.23
C ALA A 46 7.21 33.49 1.83
N ILE A 47 6.63 34.68 1.63
CA ILE A 47 6.73 35.43 0.36
C ILE A 47 8.19 35.78 0.06
N TYR A 48 8.91 36.38 1.01
CA TYR A 48 10.32 36.72 0.81
C TYR A 48 11.19 35.48 0.59
N HIS A 49 10.90 34.37 1.26
CA HIS A 49 11.60 33.11 1.02
C HIS A 49 11.41 32.59 -0.41
N ILE A 50 10.20 32.71 -0.97
CA ILE A 50 9.93 32.33 -2.36
C ILE A 50 10.60 33.30 -3.34
N LEU A 51 10.55 34.61 -3.08
CA LEU A 51 11.23 35.61 -3.91
C LEU A 51 12.75 35.39 -3.95
N ASN A 52 13.35 34.95 -2.85
CA ASN A 52 14.77 34.58 -2.80
C ASN A 52 15.13 33.35 -3.65
N MET A 53 14.17 32.49 -4.00
CA MET A 53 14.38 31.35 -4.91
C MET A 53 14.24 31.74 -6.40
N CYS A 54 13.77 32.96 -6.68
CA CYS A 54 13.59 33.44 -8.05
C CYS A 54 14.87 34.13 -8.56
N ASN A 55 15.05 34.15 -9.88
CA ASN A 55 16.12 34.91 -10.50
C ASN A 55 15.68 36.35 -10.75
N ILE A 56 16.53 37.32 -10.42
CA ILE A 56 16.23 38.74 -10.59
C ILE A 56 16.99 39.24 -11.83
N ASP A 57 16.24 39.63 -12.85
CA ASP A 57 16.81 40.30 -14.01
C ASP A 57 16.95 41.80 -13.71
N VAL A 58 18.20 42.24 -13.55
CA VAL A 58 18.54 43.63 -13.24
C VAL A 58 18.21 44.56 -14.41
N THR A 59 18.18 44.05 -15.65
CA THR A 59 17.99 44.88 -16.85
C THR A 59 16.54 45.31 -17.05
N GLN A 60 15.59 44.38 -16.87
CA GLN A 60 14.16 44.63 -17.00
C GLN A 60 13.46 44.89 -15.66
N GLN A 61 14.19 44.86 -14.54
CA GLN A 61 13.63 44.91 -13.19
C GLN A 61 12.51 43.87 -12.97
N CYS A 62 12.67 42.70 -13.60
CA CYS A 62 11.70 41.62 -13.59
C CYS A 62 12.21 40.43 -12.80
N VAL A 63 11.28 39.68 -12.22
CA VAL A 63 11.57 38.42 -11.52
C VAL A 63 11.20 37.26 -12.41
N ILE A 64 12.15 36.37 -12.67
CA ILE A 64 11.98 35.15 -13.45
C ILE A 64 11.90 33.98 -12.47
N ALA A 65 10.82 33.22 -12.55
CA ALA A 65 10.59 32.05 -11.71
C ALA A 65 10.25 30.83 -12.57
N GLU A 66 10.98 29.74 -12.36
CA GLU A 66 10.66 28.43 -12.93
C GLU A 66 9.85 27.65 -11.90
N ILE A 67 8.65 27.20 -12.27
CA ILE A 67 7.71 26.55 -11.34
C ILE A 67 7.11 25.28 -11.93
N TRP A 68 6.98 24.26 -11.08
CA TRP A 68 6.17 23.10 -11.37
C TRP A 68 4.72 23.34 -10.95
N PHE A 69 3.78 23.17 -11.88
CA PHE A 69 2.36 23.22 -11.55
C PHE A 69 1.57 22.17 -12.35
N PRO A 70 0.43 21.68 -11.83
CA PRO A 70 -0.42 20.76 -12.57
C PRO A 70 -0.99 21.44 -13.81
N VAL A 71 -0.85 20.79 -14.98
CA VAL A 71 -1.39 21.30 -16.26
C VAL A 71 -2.89 21.59 -16.18
N ALA A 72 -3.64 20.83 -15.39
CA ALA A 72 -5.07 21.03 -15.17
C ALA A 72 -5.41 22.37 -14.48
N ASP A 73 -4.48 22.95 -13.71
CA ASP A 73 -4.72 24.16 -12.91
C ASP A 73 -4.18 25.44 -13.58
N THR A 74 -3.71 25.35 -14.83
CA THR A 74 -3.16 26.49 -15.62
C THR A 74 -4.12 27.69 -15.66
N VAL A 75 -5.42 27.44 -15.88
CA VAL A 75 -6.43 28.51 -15.95
C VAL A 75 -6.59 29.24 -14.62
N ARG A 76 -6.52 28.50 -13.51
CA ARG A 76 -6.64 29.06 -12.16
C ARG A 76 -5.45 29.95 -11.83
N ILE A 77 -4.25 29.54 -12.21
CA ILE A 77 -3.01 30.31 -12.00
C ILE A 77 -3.04 31.59 -12.84
N ARG A 78 -3.40 31.49 -14.13
CA ARG A 78 -3.52 32.67 -15.01
C ARG A 78 -4.49 33.70 -14.45
N ARG A 79 -5.66 33.28 -13.99
CA ARG A 79 -6.64 34.18 -13.36
C ARG A 79 -6.09 34.84 -12.09
N ALA A 80 -5.36 34.11 -11.26
CA ALA A 80 -4.76 34.67 -10.05
C ALA A 80 -3.68 35.73 -10.38
N LEU A 81 -2.92 35.52 -11.46
CA LEU A 81 -1.95 36.49 -11.97
C LEU A 81 -2.65 37.75 -12.52
N GLU A 82 -3.70 37.60 -13.33
CA GLU A 82 -4.52 38.71 -13.84
C GLU A 82 -5.10 39.56 -12.70
N GLN A 83 -5.66 38.92 -11.68
CA GLN A 83 -6.15 39.62 -10.48
C GLN A 83 -5.05 40.38 -9.73
N GLY A 84 -3.83 39.83 -9.68
CA GLY A 84 -2.67 40.51 -9.08
C GLY A 84 -2.28 41.78 -9.83
N VAL A 85 -2.41 41.79 -11.17
CA VAL A 85 -2.16 42.97 -12.00
C VAL A 85 -3.23 44.02 -11.78
N GLU A 86 -4.50 43.63 -11.80
CA GLU A 86 -5.63 44.54 -11.57
C GLU A 86 -5.53 45.25 -10.23
N LEU A 87 -5.16 44.51 -9.18
CA LEU A 87 -5.01 45.07 -7.82
C LEU A 87 -3.77 45.95 -7.65
N SER A 88 -2.70 45.68 -8.40
CA SER A 88 -1.46 46.47 -8.33
C SER A 88 -1.48 47.71 -9.23
N GLY A 89 -2.40 47.78 -10.20
CA GLY A 89 -2.47 48.87 -11.17
C GLY A 89 -1.25 48.92 -12.11
N SER A 90 -0.47 47.84 -12.18
CA SER A 90 0.72 47.74 -13.03
C SER A 90 0.31 47.56 -14.49
N SER A 91 1.04 48.21 -15.41
CA SER A 91 0.86 48.03 -16.86
C SER A 91 1.51 46.75 -17.40
N MET A 92 2.29 46.03 -16.58
CA MET A 92 3.04 44.86 -17.01
C MET A 92 2.20 43.58 -16.90
N VAL A 93 1.99 42.90 -18.02
CA VAL A 93 1.25 41.63 -18.07
C VAL A 93 2.20 40.48 -17.69
N PRO A 94 1.82 39.60 -16.75
CA PRO A 94 2.61 38.44 -16.36
C PRO A 94 2.68 37.45 -17.53
N ILE A 95 3.91 37.07 -17.88
CA ILE A 95 4.17 36.14 -18.98
C ILE A 95 4.29 34.73 -18.39
N LEU A 96 3.40 33.83 -18.78
CA LEU A 96 3.47 32.41 -18.44
C LEU A 96 3.85 31.60 -19.69
N THR A 97 5.11 31.19 -19.77
CA THR A 97 5.63 30.39 -20.87
C THR A 97 5.88 28.97 -20.41
N ALA A 98 5.42 27.98 -21.18
CA ALA A 98 5.73 26.58 -20.92
C ALA A 98 7.15 26.26 -21.39
N VAL A 99 8.05 25.97 -20.45
CA VAL A 99 9.43 25.56 -20.73
C VAL A 99 9.49 24.03 -20.79
N GLN A 100 10.12 23.49 -21.83
CA GLN A 100 10.40 22.04 -21.90
C GLN A 100 11.68 21.74 -21.11
N SER A 101 11.54 21.01 -20.01
CA SER A 101 12.68 20.53 -19.22
C SER A 101 12.94 19.04 -19.47
N LYS A 102 14.21 18.65 -19.34
CA LYS A 102 14.64 17.24 -19.31
C LYS A 102 14.54 16.62 -17.90
N THR A 103 14.35 17.43 -16.87
CA THR A 103 14.23 16.95 -15.48
C THR A 103 12.87 16.29 -15.24
N ALA A 104 12.86 15.23 -14.42
CA ALA A 104 11.64 14.53 -14.07
C ALA A 104 10.74 15.43 -13.21
N PRO A 105 9.50 15.71 -13.63
CA PRO A 105 8.57 16.51 -12.84
C PRO A 105 8.16 15.79 -11.55
N PRO A 106 7.76 16.55 -10.51
CA PRO A 106 7.28 15.97 -9.27
C PRO A 106 5.94 15.24 -9.45
N THR A 107 5.73 14.18 -8.66
CA THR A 107 4.48 13.41 -8.63
C THR A 107 3.46 14.09 -7.72
N PHE A 108 2.24 14.30 -8.23
CA PHE A 108 1.14 14.89 -7.47
C PHE A 108 -0.14 14.08 -7.62
N ASN A 109 -0.56 13.42 -6.54
CA ASN A 109 -1.79 12.65 -6.45
C ASN A 109 -2.88 13.49 -5.78
N ARG A 110 -3.98 13.77 -6.49
CA ARG A 110 -5.12 14.50 -5.92
C ARG A 110 -5.87 13.60 -4.93
N THR A 111 -5.76 13.91 -3.64
CA THR A 111 -6.46 13.19 -2.57
C THR A 111 -7.73 13.91 -2.16
N ASN A 112 -8.73 13.13 -1.76
CA ASN A 112 -9.92 13.60 -1.07
C ASN A 112 -9.83 13.20 0.42
N LYS A 113 -10.80 13.64 1.24
CA LYS A 113 -10.84 13.32 2.68
C LYS A 113 -10.76 11.82 3.00
N PHE A 114 -11.25 10.97 2.10
CA PHE A 114 -11.27 9.51 2.27
C PHE A 114 -9.94 8.86 1.87
N THR A 115 -9.38 9.25 0.74
CA THR A 115 -8.16 8.68 0.14
C THR A 115 -6.87 9.22 0.76
N ALA A 116 -6.90 10.39 1.42
CA ALA A 116 -5.72 10.99 2.01
C ALA A 116 -5.01 10.07 3.03
N GLY A 117 -5.77 9.38 3.88
CA GLY A 117 -5.19 8.44 4.85
C GLY A 117 -4.47 7.26 4.19
N PHE A 118 -5.06 6.70 3.12
CA PHE A 118 -4.46 5.59 2.37
C PHE A 118 -3.24 6.04 1.55
N GLN A 119 -3.30 7.22 0.95
CA GLN A 119 -2.18 7.79 0.21
C GLN A 119 -0.98 8.03 1.13
N ASN A 120 -1.19 8.58 2.33
CA ASN A 120 -0.12 8.81 3.29
C ASN A 120 0.61 7.51 3.69
N ILE A 121 -0.12 6.38 3.78
CA ILE A 121 0.49 5.06 4.08
C ILE A 121 1.35 4.57 2.92
N VAL A 122 0.90 4.79 1.68
CA VAL A 122 1.66 4.45 0.48
C VAL A 122 2.91 5.32 0.37
N ASP A 123 2.75 6.65 0.53
CA ASP A 123 3.83 7.61 0.41
C ASP A 123 4.89 7.45 1.51
N ALA A 124 4.50 6.90 2.67
CA ALA A 124 5.43 6.56 3.75
C ALA A 124 6.43 5.46 3.37
N TYR A 125 6.07 4.57 2.43
CA TYR A 125 7.02 3.59 1.88
C TYR A 125 7.93 4.22 0.81
N GLY A 126 7.37 5.06 -0.04
CA GLY A 126 8.11 5.80 -1.04
C GLY A 126 7.20 6.59 -1.97
N ILE A 127 7.73 7.68 -2.51
CA ILE A 127 7.01 8.51 -3.49
C ILE A 127 7.19 7.87 -4.87
N GLY A 128 6.08 7.59 -5.54
CA GLY A 128 6.09 6.99 -6.88
C GLY A 128 6.69 7.89 -7.96
N SER A 129 7.18 7.28 -9.03
CA SER A 129 7.75 7.98 -10.17
C SER A 129 6.68 8.77 -10.94
N TYR A 130 7.11 9.76 -11.72
CA TYR A 130 6.18 10.59 -12.48
C TYR A 130 5.34 9.77 -13.45
N ARG A 131 4.01 9.88 -13.35
CA ARG A 131 3.02 9.12 -14.14
C ARG A 131 3.09 7.61 -13.99
N GLU A 132 3.68 7.11 -12.90
CA GLU A 132 3.55 5.73 -12.50
C GLU A 132 2.14 5.42 -11.99
N MET A 133 1.69 4.18 -12.14
CA MET A 133 0.42 3.74 -11.57
C MET A 133 0.48 3.80 -10.03
N ASN A 134 -0.35 4.64 -9.45
CA ASN A 134 -0.48 4.76 -7.99
C ASN A 134 -1.08 3.47 -7.40
N PRO A 135 -0.46 2.84 -6.37
CA PRO A 135 -1.02 1.68 -5.72
C PRO A 135 -2.17 2.01 -4.74
N ALA A 136 -2.31 3.26 -4.30
CA ALA A 136 -3.30 3.68 -3.29
C ALA A 136 -4.75 3.27 -3.59
N PRO A 137 -5.28 3.37 -4.84
CA PRO A 137 -6.64 2.93 -5.15
C PRO A 137 -6.92 1.47 -4.80
N TYR A 138 -5.92 0.59 -4.99
CA TYR A 138 -6.05 -0.83 -4.67
C TYR A 138 -5.89 -1.07 -3.17
N THR A 139 -4.93 -0.39 -2.55
CA THR A 139 -4.67 -0.44 -1.10
C THR A 139 -5.90 -0.07 -0.26
N ILE A 140 -6.78 0.82 -0.75
CA ILE A 140 -8.04 1.18 -0.07
C ILE A 140 -8.87 -0.05 0.32
N ILE A 141 -8.90 -1.08 -0.53
CA ILE A 141 -9.70 -2.29 -0.30
C ILE A 141 -8.82 -3.46 0.16
N THR A 142 -7.68 -3.68 -0.48
CA THR A 142 -6.85 -4.86 -0.19
C THR A 142 -6.24 -4.80 1.20
N PHE A 143 -5.81 -3.63 1.67
CA PHE A 143 -5.19 -3.51 3.00
C PHE A 143 -6.20 -3.82 4.13
N PRO A 144 -7.39 -3.19 4.20
CA PRO A 144 -8.39 -3.56 5.19
C PRO A 144 -8.88 -5.01 5.08
N PHE A 145 -8.96 -5.56 3.86
CA PHE A 145 -9.36 -6.95 3.66
C PHE A 145 -8.33 -7.95 4.21
N LEU A 146 -7.04 -7.74 3.95
CA LEU A 146 -5.98 -8.60 4.49
C LEU A 146 -5.87 -8.48 6.00
N PHE A 147 -6.03 -7.27 6.53
CA PHE A 147 -6.15 -7.05 7.97
C PHE A 147 -7.31 -7.88 8.55
N ALA A 148 -8.47 -7.85 7.91
CA ALA A 148 -9.65 -8.60 8.37
C ALA A 148 -9.46 -10.13 8.32
N VAL A 149 -8.67 -10.65 7.39
CA VAL A 149 -8.32 -12.09 7.35
C VAL A 149 -7.51 -12.49 8.59
N MET A 150 -6.63 -11.60 9.07
CA MET A 150 -5.83 -11.79 10.28
C MET A 150 -6.65 -11.55 11.56
N PHE A 151 -7.49 -10.51 11.56
CA PHE A 151 -8.33 -10.07 12.67
C PHE A 151 -9.80 -10.47 12.47
N GLY A 152 -10.02 -11.74 12.09
CA GLY A 152 -11.35 -12.26 11.74
C GLY A 152 -12.18 -12.65 12.96
N ASP A 153 -12.76 -11.67 13.65
CA ASP A 153 -13.71 -11.86 14.74
C ASP A 153 -14.86 -10.84 14.61
N CYS A 154 -16.10 -11.34 14.55
CA CYS A 154 -17.27 -10.50 14.39
C CYS A 154 -17.48 -9.55 15.58
N GLY A 155 -17.18 -10.00 16.81
CA GLY A 155 -17.37 -9.23 18.04
C GLY A 155 -16.38 -8.07 18.13
N HIS A 156 -15.08 -8.37 18.06
CA HIS A 156 -14.04 -7.35 18.08
C HIS A 156 -14.12 -6.40 16.86
N GLY A 157 -14.45 -6.92 15.68
CA GLY A 157 -14.70 -6.12 14.49
C GLY A 157 -15.84 -5.12 14.66
N THR A 158 -16.91 -5.51 15.35
CA THR A 158 -18.05 -4.61 15.68
C THR A 158 -17.63 -3.48 16.62
N VAL A 159 -16.83 -3.77 17.66
CA VAL A 159 -16.32 -2.74 18.58
C VAL A 159 -15.45 -1.73 17.84
N MET A 160 -14.53 -2.20 17.00
CA MET A 160 -13.67 -1.36 16.17
C MET A 160 -14.47 -0.52 15.17
N PHE A 161 -15.47 -1.12 14.52
CA PHE A 161 -16.38 -0.42 13.61
C PHE A 161 -17.15 0.71 14.32
N LEU A 162 -17.70 0.44 15.51
CA LEU A 162 -18.44 1.45 16.28
C LEU A 162 -17.53 2.61 16.73
N ALA A 163 -16.31 2.31 17.18
CA ALA A 163 -15.33 3.34 17.53
C ALA A 163 -14.95 4.21 16.33
N ALA A 164 -14.74 3.61 15.16
CA ALA A 164 -14.44 4.33 13.93
C ALA A 164 -15.65 5.16 13.44
N LEU A 165 -16.85 4.61 13.51
CA LEU A 165 -18.09 5.30 13.16
C LEU A 165 -18.29 6.54 14.04
N TRP A 166 -18.04 6.43 15.34
CA TRP A 166 -18.09 7.56 16.28
C TRP A 166 -17.11 8.69 15.89
N MET A 167 -15.88 8.36 15.48
CA MET A 167 -14.90 9.35 15.00
C MET A 167 -15.33 10.02 13.69
N VAL A 168 -15.98 9.28 12.79
CA VAL A 168 -16.47 9.81 11.50
C VAL A 168 -17.68 10.72 11.69
N LEU A 169 -18.61 10.37 12.59
CA LEU A 169 -19.79 11.20 12.88
C LEU A 169 -19.43 12.52 13.57
N ASN A 170 -18.45 12.50 14.48
CA ASN A 170 -18.01 13.67 15.24
C ASN A 170 -16.83 14.43 14.60
N GLU A 171 -16.57 14.23 13.30
CA GLU A 171 -15.41 14.77 12.58
C GLU A 171 -15.23 16.29 12.77
N LYS A 172 -16.32 17.07 12.64
CA LYS A 172 -16.26 18.53 12.74
C LYS A 172 -15.88 19.03 14.14
N HIS A 173 -16.43 18.38 15.17
CA HIS A 173 -16.15 18.75 16.56
C HIS A 173 -14.70 18.39 16.93
N LEU A 174 -14.25 17.20 16.55
CA LEU A 174 -12.90 16.71 16.83
C LEU A 174 -11.81 17.51 16.09
N LEU A 175 -12.07 17.95 14.85
CA LEU A 175 -11.18 18.85 14.11
C LEU A 175 -11.04 20.23 14.78
N ALA A 176 -12.11 20.74 15.40
CA ALA A 176 -12.08 22.02 16.09
C ALA A 176 -11.31 21.95 17.42
N GLN A 177 -11.41 20.82 18.13
CA GLN A 177 -10.83 20.59 19.45
C GLN A 177 -9.32 20.25 19.43
N LYS A 178 -8.53 20.94 18.60
CA LYS A 178 -7.08 20.71 18.36
C LYS A 178 -6.37 19.99 19.52
N SER A 179 -6.19 18.68 19.38
CA SER A 179 -5.54 17.85 20.39
C SER A 179 -4.02 17.88 20.24
N THR A 180 -3.33 18.01 21.36
CA THR A 180 -1.87 17.94 21.45
C THR A 180 -1.34 16.49 21.39
N ASN A 181 -2.20 15.50 21.62
CA ASN A 181 -1.81 14.09 21.61
C ASN A 181 -1.54 13.59 20.18
N GLU A 182 -0.27 13.32 19.87
CA GLU A 182 0.15 12.84 18.56
C GLU A 182 -0.49 11.50 18.18
N ILE A 183 -0.58 10.57 19.13
CA ILE A 183 -1.22 9.26 18.91
C ILE A 183 -2.67 9.45 18.45
N TRP A 184 -3.42 10.31 19.16
CA TRP A 184 -4.81 10.60 18.80
C TRP A 184 -4.93 11.20 17.40
N ASN A 185 -4.06 12.15 17.07
CA ASN A 185 -4.03 12.77 15.75
C ASN A 185 -3.80 11.72 14.67
N THR A 186 -2.85 10.79 14.84
CA THR A 186 -2.58 9.71 13.89
C THR A 186 -3.81 8.81 13.68
N PHE A 187 -4.46 8.37 14.76
CA PHE A 187 -5.69 7.57 14.68
C PHE A 187 -6.83 8.31 13.98
N PHE A 188 -7.01 9.61 14.28
CA PHE A 188 -8.08 10.42 13.68
C PHE A 188 -7.87 10.65 12.18
N HIS A 189 -6.62 10.85 11.73
CA HIS A 189 -6.30 10.92 10.30
C HIS A 189 -6.60 9.58 9.58
N GLY A 190 -6.44 8.45 10.28
CA GLY A 190 -6.75 7.11 9.80
C GLY A 190 -8.21 6.63 9.97
N ARG A 191 -9.16 7.50 10.38
CA ARG A 191 -10.55 7.09 10.73
C ARG A 191 -11.27 6.26 9.66
N TYR A 192 -11.13 6.61 8.38
CA TYR A 192 -11.78 5.87 7.28
C TYR A 192 -11.14 4.50 7.04
N LEU A 193 -9.84 4.37 7.31
CA LEU A 193 -9.14 3.09 7.24
C LEU A 193 -9.64 2.16 8.35
N ILE A 194 -9.73 2.65 9.59
CA ILE A 194 -10.24 1.86 10.73
C ILE A 194 -11.70 1.45 10.50
N LEU A 195 -12.51 2.34 9.90
CA LEU A 195 -13.89 2.04 9.54
C LEU A 195 -13.97 0.87 8.54
N LEU A 196 -13.16 0.89 7.48
CA LEU A 196 -13.11 -0.22 6.52
C LEU A 196 -12.56 -1.50 7.15
N MET A 197 -11.53 -1.42 7.98
CA MET A 197 -11.00 -2.57 8.72
C MET A 197 -12.08 -3.21 9.60
N GLY A 198 -12.90 -2.42 10.27
CA GLY A 198 -14.04 -2.88 11.06
C GLY A 198 -15.08 -3.62 10.23
N ILE A 199 -15.51 -3.04 9.11
CA ILE A 199 -16.51 -3.67 8.22
C ILE A 199 -15.99 -5.00 7.67
N PHE A 200 -14.76 -5.04 7.16
CA PHE A 200 -14.20 -6.28 6.64
C PHE A 200 -13.97 -7.31 7.74
N SER A 201 -13.57 -6.90 8.96
CA SER A 201 -13.39 -7.80 10.10
C SER A 201 -14.70 -8.44 10.56
N ILE A 202 -15.82 -7.70 10.50
CA ILE A 202 -17.16 -8.27 10.73
C ILE A 202 -17.47 -9.31 9.64
N TYR A 203 -17.23 -8.98 8.36
CA TYR A 203 -17.45 -9.91 7.26
C TYR A 203 -16.62 -11.20 7.40
N THR A 204 -15.31 -11.09 7.63
CA THR A 204 -14.45 -12.28 7.79
C THR A 204 -14.74 -13.04 9.08
N GLY A 205 -15.10 -12.36 10.18
CA GLY A 205 -15.54 -12.99 11.42
C GLY A 205 -16.82 -13.82 11.24
N LEU A 206 -17.77 -13.32 10.44
CA LEU A 206 -18.96 -14.07 10.04
C LEU A 206 -18.63 -15.27 9.13
N ILE A 207 -17.68 -15.13 8.21
CA ILE A 207 -17.20 -16.25 7.38
C ILE A 207 -16.49 -17.32 8.23
N TYR A 208 -15.68 -16.93 9.22
CA TYR A 208 -15.09 -17.87 10.18
C TYR A 208 -16.10 -18.42 11.17
N ASN A 209 -17.30 -17.84 11.22
CA ASN A 209 -18.36 -18.14 12.19
C ASN A 209 -17.84 -18.04 13.64
N ASP A 210 -17.12 -16.95 13.93
CA ASP A 210 -16.54 -16.66 15.24
C ASP A 210 -16.94 -15.26 15.71
N CYS A 211 -17.59 -15.21 16.88
CA CYS A 211 -18.00 -14.00 17.58
C CYS A 211 -17.62 -14.17 19.06
N PHE A 212 -16.58 -13.46 19.52
CA PHE A 212 -16.04 -13.60 20.87
C PHE A 212 -15.76 -15.07 21.27
N SER A 213 -15.13 -15.84 20.38
CA SER A 213 -14.84 -17.29 20.52
C SER A 213 -16.07 -18.22 20.46
N LYS A 214 -17.27 -17.69 20.18
CA LYS A 214 -18.52 -18.44 20.06
C LYS A 214 -19.01 -18.47 18.61
N SER A 215 -19.60 -19.59 18.23
CA SER A 215 -20.12 -19.83 16.89
C SER A 215 -21.61 -19.55 16.84
N LEU A 216 -22.08 -18.98 15.73
CA LEU A 216 -23.48 -18.64 15.51
C LEU A 216 -24.15 -19.74 14.68
N ASN A 217 -25.21 -20.35 15.22
CA ASN A 217 -26.01 -21.35 14.49
C ASN A 217 -27.17 -20.68 13.75
N ILE A 218 -26.88 -20.12 12.57
CA ILE A 218 -27.86 -19.34 11.77
C ILE A 218 -28.68 -20.25 10.85
N PHE A 219 -28.03 -21.17 10.14
CA PHE A 219 -28.67 -22.00 9.09
C PHE A 219 -28.93 -23.46 9.49
N GLY A 220 -28.58 -23.85 10.72
CA GLY A 220 -28.56 -25.25 11.14
C GLY A 220 -27.28 -25.96 10.71
N SER A 221 -26.74 -26.84 11.57
CA SER A 221 -25.52 -27.59 11.24
C SER A 221 -25.79 -28.62 10.15
N SER A 222 -24.82 -28.80 9.25
CA SER A 222 -24.83 -29.86 8.22
C SER A 222 -24.44 -31.23 8.79
N TRP A 223 -24.07 -31.27 10.07
CA TRP A 223 -23.71 -32.49 10.80
C TRP A 223 -24.84 -32.91 11.73
N SER A 224 -25.17 -34.20 11.71
CA SER A 224 -26.19 -34.79 12.57
C SER A 224 -25.66 -36.02 13.30
N VAL A 225 -26.00 -36.14 14.59
CA VAL A 225 -25.54 -37.24 15.44
C VAL A 225 -26.52 -38.41 15.44
N GLN A 226 -27.78 -38.17 15.06
CA GLN A 226 -28.86 -39.16 15.13
C GLN A 226 -28.57 -40.49 14.39
N PRO A 227 -27.95 -40.48 13.19
CA PRO A 227 -27.68 -41.72 12.45
C PRO A 227 -26.69 -42.64 13.16
N MET A 228 -25.76 -42.11 13.98
CA MET A 228 -24.81 -42.93 14.73
C MET A 228 -25.48 -43.81 15.81
N PHE A 229 -26.59 -43.33 16.38
CA PHE A 229 -27.42 -44.08 17.33
C PHE A 229 -28.37 -45.05 16.61
N ARG A 230 -28.91 -44.67 15.45
CA ARG A 230 -29.81 -45.52 14.65
C ARG A 230 -29.10 -46.71 14.02
N ASN A 231 -27.83 -46.55 13.63
CA ASN A 231 -27.04 -47.62 13.02
C ASN A 231 -26.44 -48.60 14.06
N GLY A 232 -26.76 -48.43 15.36
CA GLY A 232 -26.29 -49.30 16.45
C GLY A 232 -24.80 -49.15 16.81
N THR A 233 -24.03 -48.35 16.06
CA THR A 233 -22.62 -48.06 16.33
C THR A 233 -22.40 -47.37 17.67
N TRP A 234 -23.30 -46.48 18.08
CA TRP A 234 -23.26 -45.84 19.39
C TRP A 234 -24.41 -46.36 20.26
N SER A 235 -24.04 -47.06 21.34
CA SER A 235 -24.98 -47.51 22.37
C SER A 235 -24.82 -46.68 23.64
N MET A 236 -25.82 -46.73 24.53
CA MET A 236 -25.79 -46.04 25.81
C MET A 236 -24.61 -46.49 26.70
N GLN A 237 -24.09 -47.70 26.48
CA GLN A 237 -22.91 -48.20 27.17
C GLN A 237 -21.63 -47.53 26.65
N VAL A 238 -21.48 -47.40 25.34
CA VAL A 238 -20.33 -46.71 24.70
C VAL A 238 -20.24 -45.25 25.12
N LEU A 239 -21.38 -44.56 25.25
CA LEU A 239 -21.44 -43.17 25.71
C LEU A 239 -21.00 -43.01 27.18
N LYS A 240 -21.27 -44.01 28.03
CA LYS A 240 -20.84 -44.00 29.44
C LYS A 240 -19.36 -44.35 29.60
N THR A 241 -18.80 -45.16 28.70
CA THR A 241 -17.41 -45.63 28.77
C THR A 241 -16.44 -44.63 28.14
N ASN A 242 -16.80 -43.96 27.04
CA ASN A 242 -15.89 -43.12 26.27
C ASN A 242 -16.26 -41.63 26.37
N PRO A 243 -15.34 -40.76 26.84
CA PRO A 243 -15.58 -39.32 26.96
C PRO A 243 -15.50 -38.57 25.61
N LEU A 244 -14.82 -39.15 24.61
CA LEU A 244 -14.64 -38.58 23.28
C LEU A 244 -15.12 -39.58 22.24
N LEU A 245 -16.02 -39.13 21.36
CA LEU A 245 -16.57 -39.92 20.27
C LEU A 245 -16.31 -39.22 18.94
N GLN A 246 -15.96 -40.01 17.91
CA GLN A 246 -15.73 -39.52 16.57
C GLN A 246 -16.94 -39.81 15.69
N LEU A 247 -17.44 -38.77 15.01
CA LEU A 247 -18.46 -38.91 13.98
C LEU A 247 -17.80 -39.44 12.70
N ASP A 248 -18.29 -40.56 12.19
CA ASP A 248 -17.82 -41.10 10.91
C ASP A 248 -18.58 -40.43 9.76
N PRO A 249 -17.92 -39.62 8.93
CA PRO A 249 -18.57 -38.96 7.80
C PRO A 249 -19.01 -39.94 6.69
N ALA A 250 -18.54 -41.20 6.70
CA ALA A 250 -18.93 -42.20 5.70
C ALA A 250 -20.33 -42.77 5.95
N VAL A 251 -20.85 -42.65 7.18
CA VAL A 251 -22.19 -43.13 7.54
C VAL A 251 -23.24 -42.16 6.98
N PRO A 252 -24.23 -42.66 6.20
CA PRO A 252 -25.22 -41.79 5.56
C PRO A 252 -26.04 -41.02 6.60
N GLY A 253 -26.15 -39.72 6.38
CA GLY A 253 -26.90 -38.79 7.24
C GLY A 253 -26.07 -38.16 8.37
N VAL A 254 -24.89 -38.69 8.71
CA VAL A 254 -24.02 -38.06 9.72
C VAL A 254 -23.50 -36.72 9.20
N TYR A 255 -23.04 -36.72 7.96
CA TYR A 255 -22.89 -35.52 7.16
C TYR A 255 -24.05 -35.47 6.15
N SER A 256 -24.75 -34.34 6.06
CA SER A 256 -25.90 -34.16 5.16
C SER A 256 -25.53 -34.26 3.67
N GLY A 257 -24.23 -34.18 3.34
CA GLY A 257 -23.70 -34.13 1.98
C GLY A 257 -23.63 -32.71 1.40
N ASN A 258 -24.30 -31.75 2.04
CA ASN A 258 -24.27 -30.34 1.63
C ASN A 258 -23.38 -29.53 2.58
N PRO A 259 -22.47 -28.68 2.07
CA PRO A 259 -21.69 -27.79 2.93
C PRO A 259 -22.58 -26.72 3.58
N TYR A 260 -22.12 -26.21 4.72
CA TYR A 260 -22.81 -25.11 5.42
C TYR A 260 -22.93 -23.90 4.47
N PRO A 261 -24.12 -23.28 4.31
CA PRO A 261 -24.35 -22.29 3.26
C PRO A 261 -23.46 -21.05 3.31
N PHE A 262 -23.00 -20.65 4.50
CA PHE A 262 -22.24 -19.41 4.68
C PHE A 262 -21.22 -19.54 5.81
N GLY A 263 -19.94 -19.59 5.45
CA GLY A 263 -18.84 -19.70 6.40
C GLY A 263 -18.61 -21.13 6.91
N ILE A 264 -18.07 -21.25 8.12
CA ILE A 264 -17.71 -22.52 8.74
C ILE A 264 -18.86 -23.06 9.59
N ASP A 265 -19.08 -24.38 9.53
CA ASP A 265 -20.15 -25.04 10.29
C ASP A 265 -19.97 -24.82 11.81
N PRO A 266 -21.03 -24.41 12.55
CA PRO A 266 -20.96 -24.17 14.00
C PRO A 266 -20.47 -25.37 14.82
N ILE A 267 -20.67 -26.61 14.35
CA ILE A 267 -20.31 -27.83 15.10
C ILE A 267 -18.81 -27.89 15.40
N TRP A 268 -17.98 -27.30 14.55
CA TRP A 268 -16.53 -27.29 14.73
C TRP A 268 -16.09 -26.52 15.98
N ASN A 269 -16.92 -25.64 16.53
CA ASN A 269 -16.58 -24.95 17.77
C ASN A 269 -16.67 -25.86 19.00
N LEU A 270 -17.49 -26.92 18.93
CA LEU A 270 -17.64 -27.92 19.99
C LEU A 270 -16.66 -29.09 19.83
N ALA A 271 -16.07 -29.26 18.65
CA ALA A 271 -15.22 -30.40 18.32
C ALA A 271 -13.82 -30.27 18.92
N SER A 272 -13.27 -31.37 19.45
CA SER A 272 -11.89 -31.40 19.97
C SER A 272 -10.83 -31.25 18.87
N ASN A 273 -11.14 -31.68 17.64
CA ASN A 273 -10.26 -31.59 16.47
C ASN A 273 -10.44 -30.28 15.66
N LYS A 274 -11.09 -29.25 16.23
CA LYS A 274 -11.27 -27.91 15.63
C LYS A 274 -9.98 -27.35 15.05
N LEU A 275 -8.90 -27.38 15.84
CA LEU A 275 -7.63 -26.75 15.48
C LEU A 275 -7.01 -27.40 14.25
N THR A 276 -7.06 -28.72 14.13
CA THR A 276 -6.50 -29.43 12.97
C THR A 276 -7.25 -29.08 11.68
N PHE A 277 -8.59 -28.99 11.75
CA PHE A 277 -9.41 -28.59 10.59
C PHE A 277 -9.17 -27.13 10.21
N LEU A 278 -9.28 -26.20 11.17
CA LEU A 278 -9.14 -24.77 10.92
C LEU A 278 -7.73 -24.38 10.48
N ASN A 279 -6.68 -25.00 11.02
CA ASN A 279 -5.31 -24.71 10.60
C ASN A 279 -5.06 -25.13 9.15
N SER A 280 -5.56 -26.32 8.75
CA SER A 280 -5.47 -26.79 7.37
C SER A 280 -6.22 -25.87 6.40
N TYR A 281 -7.40 -25.38 6.80
CA TYR A 281 -8.17 -24.42 6.02
C TYR A 281 -7.46 -23.05 5.91
N LYS A 282 -7.06 -22.46 7.04
CA LYS A 282 -6.43 -21.14 7.09
C LYS A 282 -5.11 -21.09 6.33
N MET A 283 -4.28 -22.13 6.45
CA MET A 283 -3.01 -22.22 5.72
C MET A 283 -3.23 -22.28 4.20
N LYS A 284 -4.22 -23.04 3.71
CA LYS A 284 -4.52 -23.11 2.27
C LYS A 284 -5.12 -21.81 1.77
N MET A 285 -6.01 -21.21 2.55
CA MET A 285 -6.65 -19.95 2.20
C MET A 285 -5.62 -18.80 2.12
N SER A 286 -4.68 -18.72 3.07
CA SER A 286 -3.61 -17.71 3.05
C SER A 286 -2.70 -17.84 1.83
N VAL A 287 -2.34 -19.06 1.44
CA VAL A 287 -1.57 -19.33 0.21
C VAL A 287 -2.32 -18.85 -1.03
N ILE A 288 -3.63 -19.15 -1.14
CA ILE A 288 -4.45 -18.72 -2.28
C ILE A 288 -4.52 -17.18 -2.35
N LEU A 289 -4.85 -16.52 -1.23
CA LEU A 289 -4.93 -15.05 -1.19
C LEU A 289 -3.58 -14.39 -1.53
N GLY A 290 -2.48 -14.91 -0.97
CA GLY A 290 -1.15 -14.37 -1.21
C GLY A 290 -0.75 -14.45 -2.69
N ILE A 291 -0.96 -15.61 -3.34
CA ILE A 291 -0.60 -15.78 -4.75
C ILE A 291 -1.47 -14.93 -5.66
N VAL A 292 -2.77 -14.83 -5.40
CA VAL A 292 -3.67 -13.96 -6.17
C VAL A 292 -3.26 -12.49 -6.04
N GLN A 293 -2.89 -12.04 -4.84
CA GLN A 293 -2.42 -10.67 -4.61
C GLN A 293 -1.08 -10.39 -5.31
N MET A 294 -0.12 -11.32 -5.25
CA MET A 294 1.16 -11.17 -5.94
C MET A 294 1.00 -11.12 -7.46
N VAL A 295 0.19 -12.02 -8.03
CA VAL A 295 -0.10 -12.04 -9.47
C VAL A 295 -0.78 -10.74 -9.90
N PHE A 296 -1.71 -10.22 -9.09
CA PHE A 296 -2.32 -8.91 -9.33
C PHE A 296 -1.28 -7.79 -9.38
N GLY A 297 -0.32 -7.77 -8.44
CA GLY A 297 0.79 -6.81 -8.43
C GLY A 297 1.64 -6.86 -9.71
N VAL A 298 2.01 -8.06 -10.16
CA VAL A 298 2.78 -8.23 -11.41
C VAL A 298 1.98 -7.76 -12.62
N ILE A 299 0.66 -7.98 -12.66
CA ILE A 299 -0.22 -7.47 -13.73
C ILE A 299 -0.21 -5.92 -13.77
N LEU A 300 -0.10 -5.22 -12.64
CA LEU A 300 0.02 -3.76 -12.63
C LEU A 300 1.30 -3.27 -13.34
N SER A 301 2.40 -4.03 -13.25
CA SER A 301 3.63 -3.70 -13.97
C SER A 301 3.45 -3.70 -15.49
N LEU A 302 2.58 -4.56 -16.05
CA LEU A 302 2.27 -4.58 -17.48
C LEU A 302 1.62 -3.27 -17.93
N PHE A 303 0.71 -2.72 -17.13
CA PHE A 303 0.07 -1.44 -17.45
C PHE A 303 1.09 -0.30 -17.45
N ASN A 304 2.03 -0.30 -16.50
CA ASN A 304 3.15 0.65 -16.49
C ASN A 304 4.03 0.52 -17.75
N TYR A 305 4.50 -0.69 -18.09
CA TYR A 305 5.33 -0.88 -19.28
C TYR A 305 4.61 -0.51 -20.58
N ARG A 306 3.30 -0.75 -20.66
CA ARG A 306 2.48 -0.35 -21.81
C ARG A 306 2.30 1.17 -21.89
N PHE A 307 2.10 1.84 -20.75
CA PHE A 307 1.99 3.30 -20.69
C PHE A 307 3.29 4.00 -21.11
N PHE A 308 4.44 3.54 -20.59
CA PHE A 308 5.76 4.07 -20.96
C PHE A 308 6.30 3.56 -22.29
N ARG A 309 5.55 2.71 -23.02
CA ARG A 309 5.92 2.10 -24.31
C ARG A 309 7.24 1.31 -24.29
N ASN A 310 7.61 0.75 -23.13
CA ASN A 310 8.81 -0.04 -22.95
C ASN A 310 8.56 -1.51 -23.30
N THR A 311 8.41 -1.81 -24.60
CA THR A 311 8.11 -3.16 -25.11
C THR A 311 9.18 -4.20 -24.75
N LEU A 312 10.44 -3.79 -24.63
CA LEU A 312 11.54 -4.66 -24.19
C LEU A 312 11.29 -5.25 -22.79
N ASN A 313 10.83 -4.42 -21.83
CA ASN A 313 10.56 -4.89 -20.48
C ASN A 313 9.34 -5.82 -20.41
N ILE A 314 8.37 -5.65 -21.32
CA ILE A 314 7.23 -6.57 -21.41
C ILE A 314 7.72 -7.99 -21.75
N ILE A 315 8.57 -8.11 -22.76
CA ILE A 315 9.03 -9.42 -23.26
C ILE A 315 10.06 -10.04 -22.33
N LEU A 316 10.96 -9.23 -21.77
CA LEU A 316 12.13 -9.73 -21.04
C LEU A 316 11.94 -9.85 -19.53
N GLN A 317 10.96 -9.15 -18.96
CA GLN A 317 10.70 -9.13 -17.52
C GLN A 317 9.30 -9.65 -17.20
N PHE A 318 8.26 -8.99 -17.69
CA PHE A 318 6.88 -9.37 -17.35
C PHE A 318 6.50 -10.79 -17.78
N ILE A 319 6.81 -11.19 -19.03
CA ILE A 319 6.46 -12.53 -19.54
C ILE A 319 7.17 -13.64 -18.74
N PRO A 320 8.51 -13.62 -18.56
CA PRO A 320 9.19 -14.61 -17.74
C PRO A 320 8.71 -14.66 -16.28
N GLU A 321 8.48 -13.50 -15.66
CA GLU A 321 7.99 -13.39 -14.28
C GLU A 321 6.59 -14.01 -14.11
N MET A 322 5.68 -13.73 -15.04
CA MET A 322 4.34 -14.33 -15.06
C MET A 322 4.37 -15.84 -15.29
N ILE A 323 5.20 -16.33 -16.22
CA ILE A 323 5.35 -17.77 -16.47
C ILE A 323 5.88 -18.46 -15.22
N PHE A 324 6.92 -17.90 -14.58
CA PHE A 324 7.54 -18.45 -13.39
C PHE A 324 6.55 -18.57 -12.21
N ILE A 325 5.81 -17.51 -11.91
CA ILE A 325 4.87 -17.51 -10.78
C ILE A 325 3.68 -18.43 -11.06
N LEU A 326 3.13 -18.41 -12.28
CA LEU A 326 1.95 -19.20 -12.62
C LEU A 326 2.26 -20.71 -12.71
N SER A 327 3.44 -21.09 -13.22
CA SER A 327 3.84 -22.49 -13.35
C SER A 327 4.11 -23.17 -12.02
N LEU A 328 4.68 -22.46 -11.04
CA LEU A 328 4.98 -23.02 -9.71
C LEU A 328 3.84 -22.79 -8.72
N PHE A 329 3.56 -21.52 -8.41
CA PHE A 329 2.61 -21.14 -7.36
C PHE A 329 1.17 -21.18 -7.86
N GLY A 330 0.92 -20.80 -9.12
CA GLY A 330 -0.39 -20.96 -9.74
C GLY A 330 -0.82 -22.44 -9.79
N TYR A 331 0.10 -23.33 -10.12
CA TYR A 331 -0.15 -24.77 -10.09
C TYR A 331 -0.41 -25.30 -8.66
N LEU A 332 0.28 -24.75 -7.64
CA LEU A 332 -0.02 -25.07 -6.24
C LEU A 332 -1.46 -24.70 -5.85
N VAL A 333 -1.95 -23.52 -6.25
CA VAL A 333 -3.35 -23.11 -6.05
C VAL A 333 -4.30 -24.06 -6.76
N PHE A 334 -4.00 -24.44 -8.00
CA PHE A 334 -4.77 -25.43 -8.74
C PHE A 334 -4.84 -26.77 -7.99
N MET A 335 -3.73 -27.29 -7.47
CA MET A 335 -3.72 -28.55 -6.69
C MET A 335 -4.59 -28.46 -5.43
N ILE A 336 -4.60 -27.31 -4.74
CA ILE A 336 -5.43 -27.10 -3.55
C ILE A 336 -6.92 -27.17 -3.91
N ILE A 337 -7.34 -26.41 -4.93
CA ILE A 337 -8.74 -26.35 -5.38
C ILE A 337 -9.18 -27.71 -5.93
N PHE A 338 -8.34 -28.34 -6.77
CA PHE A 338 -8.61 -29.66 -7.33
C PHE A 338 -8.78 -30.72 -6.24
N LYS A 339 -7.96 -30.67 -5.18
CA LYS A 339 -8.09 -31.56 -4.03
C LYS A 339 -9.42 -31.35 -3.29
N TRP A 340 -9.87 -30.10 -3.13
CA TRP A 340 -11.15 -29.80 -2.51
C TRP A 340 -12.34 -30.30 -3.32
N CYS A 341 -12.25 -30.32 -4.66
CA CYS A 341 -13.34 -30.78 -5.52
C CYS A 341 -13.37 -32.30 -5.74
N SER A 342 -12.23 -32.98 -5.77
CA SER A 342 -12.14 -34.37 -6.24
C SER A 342 -12.17 -35.44 -5.13
N PHE A 343 -11.70 -35.10 -3.92
CA PHE A 343 -11.57 -36.08 -2.84
C PHE A 343 -12.77 -36.04 -1.88
N ASN A 344 -13.62 -37.06 -1.98
CA ASN A 344 -14.74 -37.27 -1.08
C ASN A 344 -14.39 -38.20 0.09
N VAL A 345 -15.32 -38.33 1.03
CA VAL A 345 -15.19 -39.15 2.25
C VAL A 345 -14.82 -40.60 1.94
N SER A 346 -15.42 -41.19 0.90
CA SER A 346 -15.17 -42.57 0.45
C SER A 346 -13.74 -42.82 -0.04
N VAL A 347 -13.04 -41.77 -0.49
CA VAL A 347 -11.67 -41.83 -1.04
C VAL A 347 -10.65 -41.21 -0.07
N SER A 348 -11.09 -40.78 1.12
CA SER A 348 -10.27 -40.07 2.11
C SER A 348 -8.99 -40.80 2.51
N ARG A 349 -9.02 -42.14 2.57
CA ARG A 349 -7.86 -42.98 2.91
C ARG A 349 -6.71 -42.86 1.90
N ARG A 350 -7.01 -42.53 0.64
CA ARG A 350 -6.03 -42.39 -0.44
C ARG A 350 -5.73 -40.93 -0.78
N ALA A 351 -6.20 -39.98 0.02
CA ALA A 351 -6.03 -38.56 -0.25
C ALA A 351 -4.55 -38.15 -0.15
N PRO A 352 -3.93 -37.69 -1.25
CA PRO A 352 -2.49 -37.44 -1.30
C PRO A 352 -2.10 -36.17 -0.54
N SER A 353 -0.85 -36.07 -0.13
CA SER A 353 -0.30 -34.87 0.49
C SER A 353 0.17 -33.88 -0.59
N ILE A 354 -0.42 -32.67 -0.61
CA ILE A 354 -0.05 -31.62 -1.56
C ILE A 354 1.40 -31.18 -1.35
N LEU A 355 1.85 -31.10 -0.09
CA LEU A 355 3.20 -30.67 0.25
C LEU A 355 4.25 -31.64 -0.34
N ILE A 356 4.03 -32.94 -0.18
CA ILE A 356 4.96 -33.97 -0.70
C ILE A 356 4.95 -33.94 -2.23
N HIS A 357 3.78 -33.81 -2.87
CA HIS A 357 3.69 -33.66 -4.32
C HIS A 357 4.43 -32.43 -4.85
N PHE A 358 4.41 -31.33 -4.09
CA PHE A 358 5.14 -30.10 -4.44
C PHE A 358 6.66 -30.26 -4.26
N ILE A 359 7.11 -30.91 -3.18
CA ILE A 359 8.54 -31.21 -2.98
C ILE A 359 9.06 -32.17 -4.07
N ASN A 360 8.33 -33.25 -4.33
CA ASN A 360 8.68 -34.26 -5.32
C ASN A 360 8.67 -33.72 -6.75
N MET A 361 7.87 -32.68 -7.03
CA MET A 361 7.88 -31.96 -8.30
C MET A 361 9.24 -31.31 -8.57
N PHE A 362 9.87 -30.67 -7.58
CA PHE A 362 11.22 -30.09 -7.76
C PHE A 362 12.33 -31.14 -7.80
N LEU A 363 12.15 -32.27 -7.10
CA LEU A 363 13.14 -33.35 -7.05
C LEU A 363 13.02 -34.34 -8.22
N PHE A 364 12.01 -34.18 -9.08
CA PHE A 364 11.66 -35.14 -10.15
C PHE A 364 11.50 -36.59 -9.65
N ASN A 365 11.07 -36.77 -8.40
CA ASN A 365 10.89 -38.09 -7.79
C ASN A 365 9.40 -38.49 -7.77
N TYR A 366 8.97 -39.25 -8.77
CA TYR A 366 7.57 -39.66 -8.94
C TYR A 366 7.29 -41.12 -8.54
N LYS A 367 8.26 -41.80 -7.91
CA LYS A 367 8.21 -43.26 -7.66
C LYS A 367 7.66 -43.63 -6.27
N ASP A 368 7.17 -42.67 -5.49
CA ASP A 368 6.66 -42.93 -4.14
C ASP A 368 5.31 -43.65 -4.18
N SER A 369 5.31 -44.96 -3.92
CA SER A 369 4.10 -45.80 -3.83
C SER A 369 3.10 -45.37 -2.74
N SER A 370 3.53 -44.51 -1.80
CA SER A 370 2.69 -43.99 -0.72
C SER A 370 1.80 -42.82 -1.12
N ASN A 371 2.11 -42.12 -2.22
CA ASN A 371 1.42 -40.90 -2.61
C ASN A 371 0.81 -41.04 -4.01
N VAL A 372 -0.48 -41.38 -4.06
CA VAL A 372 -1.23 -41.59 -5.31
C VAL A 372 -1.29 -40.29 -6.13
N PRO A 373 -1.19 -40.34 -7.47
CA PRO A 373 -1.39 -39.16 -8.32
C PRO A 373 -2.80 -38.57 -8.16
N LEU A 374 -2.92 -37.25 -8.21
CA LEU A 374 -4.17 -36.50 -8.14
C LEU A 374 -5.01 -36.69 -9.41
N TYR A 375 -4.38 -36.66 -10.59
CA TYR A 375 -5.04 -36.79 -11.89
C TYR A 375 -4.16 -37.54 -12.89
N GLN A 376 -4.75 -37.98 -14.00
CA GLN A 376 -4.05 -38.70 -15.05
C GLN A 376 -2.99 -37.80 -15.72
N HIS A 377 -1.80 -38.35 -16.01
CA HIS A 377 -0.67 -37.62 -16.61
C HIS A 377 -0.08 -36.47 -15.75
N GLN A 378 -0.26 -36.51 -14.42
CA GLN A 378 0.30 -35.49 -13.51
C GLN A 378 1.83 -35.32 -13.63
N GLN A 379 2.57 -36.41 -13.83
CA GLN A 379 4.03 -36.38 -13.95
C GLN A 379 4.50 -35.52 -15.13
N GLU A 380 3.84 -35.65 -16.28
CA GLU A 380 4.19 -34.93 -17.50
C GLU A 380 3.96 -33.42 -17.31
N VAL A 381 2.82 -33.06 -16.74
CA VAL A 381 2.46 -31.66 -16.46
C VAL A 381 3.41 -31.02 -15.45
N GLN A 382 3.72 -31.71 -14.35
CA GLN A 382 4.64 -31.20 -13.34
C GLN A 382 6.05 -31.02 -13.89
N SER A 383 6.54 -31.99 -14.67
CA SER A 383 7.86 -31.90 -15.30
C SER A 383 7.93 -30.72 -16.28
N PHE A 384 6.87 -30.51 -17.09
CA PHE A 384 6.77 -29.38 -18.01
C PHE A 384 6.81 -28.03 -17.27
N PHE A 385 6.06 -27.87 -16.18
CA PHE A 385 6.05 -26.63 -15.40
C PHE A 385 7.38 -26.32 -14.71
N VAL A 386 8.12 -27.32 -14.24
CA VAL A 386 9.46 -27.08 -13.67
C VAL A 386 10.45 -26.69 -14.76
N ILE A 387 10.43 -27.36 -15.92
CA ILE A 387 11.33 -27.04 -17.04
C ILE A 387 11.08 -25.61 -17.54
N ILE A 388 9.82 -25.19 -17.72
CA ILE A 388 9.53 -23.83 -18.18
C ILE A 388 9.93 -22.77 -17.14
N ALA A 389 9.77 -23.07 -15.84
CA ALA A 389 10.22 -22.20 -14.76
C ALA A 389 11.76 -22.07 -14.69
N LEU A 390 12.48 -23.17 -14.97
CA LEU A 390 13.95 -23.13 -15.04
C LEU A 390 14.44 -22.33 -16.24
N ILE A 391 13.72 -22.35 -17.37
CA ILE A 391 14.06 -21.55 -18.56
C ILE A 391 13.78 -20.05 -18.34
N SER A 392 12.76 -19.69 -17.55
CA SER A 392 12.44 -18.28 -17.30
C SER A 392 13.51 -17.53 -16.49
N VAL A 393 14.29 -18.24 -15.66
CA VAL A 393 15.38 -17.64 -14.86
C VAL A 393 16.51 -17.05 -15.73
N PRO A 394 17.19 -17.81 -16.62
CA PRO A 394 18.20 -17.27 -17.50
C PRO A 394 17.63 -16.28 -18.52
N TRP A 395 16.36 -16.45 -18.92
CA TRP A 395 15.67 -15.49 -19.80
C TRP A 395 15.68 -14.09 -19.17
N MET A 396 15.22 -13.97 -17.93
CA MET A 396 15.12 -12.68 -17.24
C MET A 396 16.50 -12.06 -16.97
N LEU A 397 17.45 -12.88 -16.52
CA LEU A 397 18.75 -12.40 -16.02
C LEU A 397 19.72 -12.03 -17.15
N LEU A 398 19.85 -12.86 -18.19
CA LEU A 398 20.90 -12.69 -19.19
C LEU A 398 20.45 -11.83 -20.36
N ILE A 399 19.21 -12.00 -20.84
CA ILE A 399 18.82 -11.45 -22.15
C ILE A 399 18.77 -9.91 -22.13
N LYS A 400 18.30 -9.30 -21.04
CA LYS A 400 18.20 -7.84 -20.89
C LYS A 400 19.57 -7.11 -20.97
N PRO A 401 20.59 -7.46 -20.18
CA PRO A 401 21.90 -6.80 -20.27
C PRO A 401 22.59 -7.03 -21.62
N PHE A 402 22.45 -8.20 -22.24
CA PHE A 402 23.03 -8.45 -23.57
C PHE A 402 22.41 -7.57 -24.65
N ILE A 403 21.09 -7.38 -24.64
CA ILE A 403 20.40 -6.49 -25.59
C ILE A 403 20.80 -5.03 -25.36
N LEU A 404 20.87 -4.58 -24.10
CA LEU A 404 21.29 -3.22 -23.78
C LEU A 404 22.74 -2.96 -24.21
N ARG A 405 23.65 -3.91 -23.96
CA ARG A 405 25.05 -3.83 -24.42
C ARG A 405 25.16 -3.78 -25.94
N ALA A 406 24.37 -4.58 -26.66
CA ALA A 406 24.34 -4.57 -28.12
C ALA A 406 23.86 -3.23 -28.66
N ASN A 407 22.81 -2.66 -28.07
CA ASN A 407 22.29 -1.33 -28.42
C ASN A 407 23.31 -0.22 -28.14
N HIS A 408 23.99 -0.27 -26.99
CA HIS A 408 25.04 0.69 -26.64
C HIS A 408 26.24 0.62 -27.59
N ARG A 409 26.67 -0.58 -27.98
CA ARG A 409 27.74 -0.73 -28.98
C ARG A 409 27.32 -0.19 -30.35
N LYS A 410 26.05 -0.38 -30.74
CA LYS A 410 25.50 0.13 -32.00
C LYS A 410 25.40 1.67 -31.99
N SER A 411 24.98 2.27 -30.88
CA SER A 411 24.93 3.73 -30.74
C SER A 411 26.33 4.35 -30.73
N GLN A 412 27.32 3.73 -30.07
CA GLN A 412 28.72 4.15 -30.17
C GLN A 412 29.24 4.09 -31.60
N LEU A 413 29.01 2.99 -32.33
CA LEU A 413 29.39 2.86 -33.74
C LEU A 413 28.69 3.87 -34.66
N GLN A 414 27.48 4.31 -34.33
CA GLN A 414 26.77 5.36 -35.06
C GLN A 414 27.29 6.76 -34.71
N ALA A 415 27.63 7.02 -33.45
CA ALA A 415 28.28 8.27 -33.03
C ALA A 415 29.67 8.43 -33.67
N SER A 416 30.41 7.33 -33.85
CA SER A 416 31.69 7.32 -34.58
C SER A 416 31.55 7.49 -36.10
N ARG A 417 30.33 7.42 -36.66
CA ARG A 417 30.05 7.49 -38.09
C ARG A 417 29.44 8.83 -38.54
N ILE A 418 29.26 9.81 -37.64
CA ILE A 418 28.94 11.20 -38.03
C ILE A 418 30.28 11.89 -38.32
N PRO A 419 30.67 12.14 -39.58
CA PRO A 419 31.87 12.89 -39.92
C PRO A 419 31.58 14.39 -39.82
N GLU A 420 32.64 15.15 -39.54
CA GLU A 420 32.75 16.61 -39.60
C GLU A 420 32.41 17.17 -41.00
N ASP A 421 31.13 17.22 -41.38
CA ASP A 421 30.69 17.97 -42.57
C ASP A 421 29.77 19.13 -42.15
N THR A 422 30.31 20.06 -41.36
CA THR A 422 29.88 21.48 -41.37
C THR A 422 31.02 22.39 -40.88
N SER A 423 32.17 22.31 -41.54
CA SER A 423 33.23 23.33 -41.44
C SER A 423 33.63 23.76 -42.85
N GLY A 424 32.83 24.67 -43.41
CA GLY A 424 33.11 25.36 -44.67
C GLY A 424 32.45 26.73 -44.67
N ASP A 425 33.27 27.75 -44.44
CA ASP A 425 33.11 29.17 -44.79
C ASP A 425 32.07 30.02 -44.04
N THR A 426 32.51 30.70 -42.98
CA THR A 426 32.67 32.18 -43.01
C THR A 426 33.54 32.67 -41.85
N GLU A 427 34.69 33.26 -42.20
CA GLU A 427 35.49 34.13 -41.33
C GLU A 427 34.68 35.35 -40.87
N GLY A 428 34.86 35.79 -39.62
CA GLY A 428 34.17 36.97 -39.10
C GLY A 428 34.35 37.27 -37.61
N ASP A 429 35.61 37.36 -37.18
CA ASP A 429 36.11 38.31 -36.16
C ASP A 429 35.71 38.24 -34.67
N SER A 430 36.76 37.99 -33.88
CA SER A 430 37.17 38.67 -32.63
C SER A 430 36.47 38.42 -31.27
N SER A 431 37.29 37.78 -30.41
CA SER A 431 37.66 38.20 -29.05
C SER A 431 36.88 37.69 -27.82
N GLY A 432 37.63 37.04 -26.89
CA GLY A 432 37.25 36.92 -25.48
C GLY A 432 37.63 35.61 -24.78
N HIS A 433 38.90 35.46 -24.39
CA HIS A 433 39.39 34.44 -23.45
C HIS A 433 38.64 34.45 -22.09
N SER A 434 38.31 33.26 -21.52
CA SER A 434 39.01 32.70 -20.33
C SER A 434 38.29 31.48 -19.70
N VAL A 435 39.01 30.36 -19.66
CA VAL A 435 39.20 29.36 -18.57
C VAL A 435 38.00 28.90 -17.72
N SER A 436 37.69 27.60 -17.82
CA SER A 436 37.35 26.77 -16.64
C SER A 436 37.65 25.29 -16.94
N ALA A 437 38.47 24.71 -16.07
CA ALA A 437 38.84 23.30 -16.03
C ALA A 437 37.86 22.49 -15.19
N GLY A 438 37.68 21.21 -15.53
CA GLY A 438 37.50 20.16 -14.53
C GLY A 438 36.16 19.42 -14.48
N ALA A 439 36.29 18.09 -14.40
CA ALA A 439 35.34 17.11 -13.87
C ALA A 439 34.19 16.62 -14.79
N HIS A 440 34.57 15.74 -15.72
CA HIS A 440 33.72 14.62 -16.11
C HIS A 440 33.80 13.56 -14.99
N GLY A 441 32.71 13.37 -14.25
CA GLY A 441 32.59 12.36 -13.19
C GLY A 441 31.24 11.68 -13.29
N THR A 442 31.21 10.54 -13.98
CA THR A 442 30.15 9.54 -13.96
C THR A 442 30.04 8.98 -12.54
N GLN A 443 28.89 9.17 -11.89
CA GLN A 443 28.56 8.49 -10.64
C GLN A 443 27.97 7.12 -10.97
N ASP A 444 28.83 6.11 -10.81
CA ASP A 444 28.46 4.70 -10.66
C ASP A 444 27.70 4.51 -9.34
N GLU A 445 26.54 3.86 -9.44
CA GLU A 445 25.83 3.28 -8.30
C GLU A 445 26.59 2.01 -7.86
N HIS A 446 27.33 2.12 -6.75
CA HIS A 446 27.84 0.96 -6.02
C HIS A 446 26.84 0.55 -4.94
N GLU A 447 26.18 -0.58 -5.17
CA GLU A 447 25.59 -1.42 -4.12
C GLU A 447 26.71 -1.90 -3.17
N GLN A 448 26.54 -1.63 -1.88
CA GLN A 448 27.30 -2.25 -0.80
C GLN A 448 26.53 -3.48 -0.30
N GLU A 449 27.01 -4.66 -0.66
CA GLU A 449 26.86 -5.87 0.16
C GLU A 449 27.92 -5.88 1.27
N GLY A 450 27.56 -6.34 2.47
CA GLY A 450 28.50 -6.93 3.42
C GLY A 450 28.46 -6.38 4.84
N GLY A 451 27.52 -6.88 5.65
CA GLY A 451 27.47 -6.77 7.10
C GLY A 451 26.44 -7.72 7.68
#